data_AF-A0A3C1Z137-F1
#
_entry.id   AF-A0A3C1Z137-F1
#
_cell.length_a   1.000
_cell.length_b   1.000
_cell.length_c   1.000
_cell.angle_alpha   90.00
_cell.angle_beta   90.00
_cell.angle_gamma   90.00
#
_symmetry.space_group_name_H-M   'P 1'
#
loop_
_entity.id
_entity.type
_entity.pdbx_description
1 polymer ?
#
loop_
_entity_poly.entity_id
_entity_poly.type
_entity_poly.pdbx_seq_one_letter_code
_entity_poly.pdbx_strand_id
1 'polypeptide(L)'
;MNRADYVYNPVGNRTSLTDRRGAQTFGYDRLDRLTSASYPLLLDSQAFAYDAVGNRTTGGVVVNPGNQLTADTNHSYRWRRHSAGI
;
A
#
# COMPACT_ATOMS: atom_id res chain seq x y z
N MET A 1 27.67 -8.44 -13.50
CA MET A 1 26.25 -8.24 -13.86
C MET A 1 25.41 -8.09 -12.61
N ASN A 2 24.42 -7.18 -12.59
CA ASN A 2 23.37 -7.17 -11.55
C ASN A 2 22.17 -7.94 -12.12
N ARG A 3 22.02 -9.21 -11.73
CA ARG A 3 20.89 -10.07 -12.14
C ARG A 3 19.81 -10.02 -11.07
N ALA A 4 18.55 -9.98 -11.51
CA ALA A 4 17.39 -10.06 -10.64
C ALA A 4 16.49 -11.22 -11.12
N ASP A 5 16.02 -12.03 -10.19
CA ASP A 5 15.08 -13.12 -10.39
C ASP A 5 13.70 -12.70 -9.87
N TYR A 6 12.66 -12.97 -10.66
CA TYR A 6 11.29 -12.56 -10.40
C TYR A 6 10.36 -13.78 -10.41
N VAL A 7 9.48 -13.86 -9.42
CA VAL A 7 8.41 -14.86 -9.35
C VAL A 7 7.06 -14.17 -9.33
N TYR A 8 6.11 -14.69 -10.08
CA TYR A 8 4.76 -14.15 -10.23
C TYR A 8 3.72 -15.21 -9.87
N ASN A 9 2.57 -14.76 -9.36
CA ASN A 9 1.39 -15.60 -9.23
C ASN A 9 0.63 -15.71 -10.58
N PRO A 10 -0.41 -16.55 -10.69
CA PRO A 10 -1.14 -16.76 -11.95
C PRO A 10 -1.82 -15.52 -12.54
N VAL A 11 -2.12 -14.52 -11.72
CA VAL A 11 -2.75 -13.26 -12.15
C VAL A 11 -1.71 -12.17 -12.48
N GLY A 12 -0.41 -12.49 -12.38
CA GLY A 12 0.68 -11.60 -12.79
C GLY A 12 1.21 -10.68 -11.69
N ASN A 13 0.79 -10.86 -10.43
CA ASN A 13 1.38 -10.12 -9.31
C ASN A 13 2.73 -10.76 -8.93
N ARG A 14 3.75 -9.91 -8.73
CA ARG A 14 5.08 -10.37 -8.33
C ARG A 14 5.08 -10.81 -6.87
N THR A 15 5.30 -12.08 -6.60
CA THR A 15 5.38 -12.62 -5.22
C THR A 15 6.80 -12.67 -4.67
N SER A 16 7.82 -12.65 -5.54
CA SER A 16 9.22 -12.58 -5.11
C SER A 16 10.10 -11.77 -6.07
N LEU A 17 11.08 -11.07 -5.50
CA LEU A 17 12.22 -10.46 -6.18
C LEU A 17 13.48 -10.88 -5.42
N THR A 18 14.43 -11.51 -6.11
CA THR A 18 15.76 -11.76 -5.54
C THR A 18 16.81 -11.08 -6.41
N ASP A 19 17.53 -10.14 -5.84
CA ASP A 19 18.67 -9.48 -6.49
C ASP A 19 19.90 -9.52 -5.57
N ARG A 20 20.98 -8.81 -5.94
CA ARG A 20 22.21 -8.73 -5.13
C ARG A 20 22.01 -8.18 -3.71
N ARG A 21 20.88 -7.52 -3.43
CA ARG A 21 20.53 -6.96 -2.12
C ARG A 21 19.80 -7.97 -1.25
N GLY A 22 19.37 -9.11 -1.80
CA GLY A 22 18.66 -10.17 -1.10
C GLY A 22 17.25 -10.41 -1.64
N ALA A 23 16.54 -11.34 -1.00
CA ALA A 23 15.18 -11.72 -1.36
C ALA A 23 14.13 -10.80 -0.73
N GLN A 24 13.14 -10.42 -1.53
CA GLN A 24 11.94 -9.69 -1.14
C GLN A 24 10.74 -10.58 -1.48
N THR A 25 9.73 -10.55 -0.62
CA THR A 25 8.46 -11.28 -0.78
C THR A 25 7.29 -10.32 -0.67
N PHE A 26 6.27 -10.55 -1.49
CA PHE A 26 5.09 -9.69 -1.56
C PHE A 26 3.82 -10.52 -1.41
N GLY A 27 2.94 -10.09 -0.50
CA GLY A 27 1.61 -10.67 -0.30
C GLY A 27 0.53 -9.80 -0.92
N TYR A 28 -0.55 -10.43 -1.38
CA TYR A 28 -1.69 -9.76 -2.01
C TYR A 28 -3.00 -10.27 -1.44
N ASP A 29 -4.02 -9.42 -1.41
CA ASP A 29 -5.40 -9.85 -1.16
C ASP A 29 -6.09 -10.34 -2.44
N ARG A 30 -7.38 -10.73 -2.31
CA ARG A 30 -8.19 -11.24 -3.44
C ARG A 30 -8.52 -10.20 -4.51
N LEU A 31 -8.24 -8.92 -4.25
CA LEU A 31 -8.45 -7.81 -5.18
C LEU A 31 -7.12 -7.34 -5.78
N ASP A 32 -6.07 -8.16 -5.69
CA ASP A 32 -4.72 -7.88 -6.20
C ASP A 32 -4.05 -6.66 -5.55
N ARG A 33 -4.46 -6.30 -4.33
CA ARG A 33 -3.85 -5.21 -3.56
C ARG A 33 -2.75 -5.76 -2.66
N LEU A 34 -1.60 -5.09 -2.63
CA LEU A 34 -0.44 -5.48 -1.83
C LEU A 34 -0.77 -5.43 -0.33
N THR A 35 -0.67 -6.55 0.39
CA THR A 35 -0.93 -6.63 1.84
C THR A 35 0.34 -6.78 2.67
N SER A 36 1.44 -7.23 2.06
CA SER A 36 2.74 -7.31 2.74
C SER A 36 3.91 -7.11 1.78
N ALA A 37 4.99 -6.51 2.28
CA ALA A 37 6.27 -6.43 1.60
C ALA A 37 7.42 -6.64 2.57
N SER A 38 8.27 -7.63 2.31
CA SER A 38 9.52 -7.84 3.07
C SER A 38 10.69 -7.13 2.41
N TYR A 39 11.65 -6.71 3.23
CA TYR A 39 12.86 -6.03 2.78
C TYR A 39 14.08 -6.69 3.41
N PRO A 40 15.14 -7.01 2.65
CA PRO A 40 16.31 -7.72 3.16
C PRO A 40 17.02 -7.07 4.36
N LEU A 41 16.87 -5.75 4.50
CA LEU A 41 17.53 -4.96 5.55
C LEU A 41 16.60 -4.64 6.72
N LEU A 42 15.35 -5.09 6.69
CA LEU A 42 14.37 -4.88 7.76
C LEU A 42 14.04 -6.22 8.41
N LEU A 43 13.97 -6.23 9.73
CA LEU A 43 13.58 -7.41 10.49
C LEU A 43 12.11 -7.77 10.22
N ASP A 44 11.26 -6.75 10.19
CA ASP A 44 9.82 -6.92 10.01
C ASP A 44 9.38 -6.54 8.60
N SER A 45 8.41 -7.29 8.09
CA SER A 45 7.73 -6.94 6.85
C SER A 45 6.79 -5.78 7.07
N GLN A 46 6.68 -4.91 6.07
CA GLN A 46 5.67 -3.87 6.07
C GLN A 46 4.30 -4.49 5.76
N ALA A 47 3.31 -4.20 6.60
CA ALA A 47 1.93 -4.61 6.40
C ALA A 47 1.08 -3.46 5.82
N PHE A 48 0.11 -3.82 4.98
CA PHE A 48 -0.84 -2.91 4.38
C PHE A 48 -2.26 -3.45 4.55
N ALA A 49 -3.20 -2.55 4.83
CA ALA A 49 -4.61 -2.86 4.94
C ALA A 49 -5.43 -1.83 4.18
N TYR A 50 -6.61 -2.24 3.74
CA TYR A 50 -7.49 -1.42 2.93
C TYR A 50 -8.93 -1.59 3.40
N ASP A 51 -9.72 -0.54 3.28
CA ASP A 51 -11.17 -0.63 3.44
C ASP A 51 -11.84 -1.22 2.18
N ALA A 52 -13.17 -1.35 2.24
CA ALA A 52 -13.97 -1.95 1.19
C ALA A 52 -14.00 -1.13 -0.12
N VAL A 53 -13.71 0.17 -0.05
CA VAL A 53 -13.70 1.07 -1.21
C VAL A 53 -12.29 1.33 -1.75
N GLY A 54 -11.26 0.73 -1.13
CA GLY A 54 -9.89 0.72 -1.63
C GLY A 54 -8.97 1.73 -0.97
N ASN A 55 -9.40 2.47 0.06
CA ASN A 55 -8.48 3.34 0.77
C ASN A 55 -7.55 2.50 1.64
N ARG A 56 -6.26 2.80 1.57
CA ARG A 56 -5.28 2.19 2.46
C ARG A 56 -5.45 2.75 3.88
N THR A 57 -5.66 1.88 4.86
CA THR A 57 -5.90 2.24 6.28
C THR A 57 -4.65 2.12 7.15
N THR A 58 -3.58 1.53 6.65
CA THR A 58 -2.26 1.55 7.31
C THR A 58 -1.55 2.89 7.12
N GLY A 59 -0.74 3.30 8.11
CA GLY A 59 0.04 4.54 8.05
C GLY A 59 -0.71 5.78 8.55
N GLY A 60 -1.69 5.60 9.44
CA GLY A 60 -2.43 6.69 10.08
C GLY A 60 -3.47 7.36 9.20
N VAL A 61 -3.80 6.78 8.04
CA VAL A 61 -4.78 7.33 7.10
C VAL A 61 -6.19 7.23 7.68
N VAL A 62 -6.86 8.37 7.77
CA VAL A 62 -8.27 8.49 8.17
C VAL A 62 -9.03 9.15 7.03
N VAL A 63 -10.12 8.52 6.59
CA VAL A 63 -11.00 9.02 5.54
C VAL A 63 -12.40 9.30 6.09
N ASN A 64 -13.10 10.28 5.51
CA ASN A 64 -14.51 10.54 5.80
C ASN A 64 -15.43 9.66 4.93
N PRO A 65 -16.76 9.66 5.18
CA PRO A 65 -17.71 8.90 4.35
C PRO A 65 -17.74 9.29 2.87
N GLY A 66 -17.20 10.46 2.51
CA GLY A 66 -17.05 10.92 1.13
C GLY A 66 -15.72 10.54 0.47
N ASN A 67 -14.98 9.58 1.05
CA ASN A 67 -13.68 9.12 0.56
C ASN A 67 -12.56 10.18 0.54
N GLN A 68 -12.67 11.21 1.38
CA GLN A 68 -11.67 12.27 1.46
C GLN A 68 -10.71 12.01 2.63
N LEU A 69 -9.41 12.13 2.39
CA LEU A 69 -8.37 12.05 3.42
C LEU A 69 -8.57 13.19 4.43
N THR A 70 -8.93 12.86 5.66
CA THR A 70 -9.10 13.84 6.75
C THR A 70 -7.94 13.88 7.72
N ALA A 71 -7.13 12.82 7.79
CA ALA A 71 -5.88 12.83 8.54
C ALA A 71 -4.91 11.77 8.04
N ASP A 72 -3.62 12.01 8.27
CA ASP A 72 -2.55 11.03 8.25
C ASP A 72 -1.75 11.09 9.58
N THR A 73 -0.70 10.27 9.71
CA THR A 73 0.15 10.24 10.91
C THR A 73 0.68 11.63 11.33
N ASN A 74 0.86 12.55 10.39
CA ASN A 74 1.49 13.85 10.61
C ASN A 74 0.53 15.04 10.50
N HIS A 75 -0.56 14.95 9.73
CA HIS A 75 -1.42 16.10 9.45
C HIS A 75 -2.92 15.78 9.52
N SER A 76 -3.71 16.80 9.84
CA SER A 76 -5.17 16.78 9.71
C SER A 76 -5.61 17.76 8.62
N TYR A 77 -6.48 17.29 7.73
CA TYR A 77 -6.95 18.04 6.57
C TYR A 77 -8.42 18.42 6.76
N ARG A 78 -8.73 19.69 6.47
CA ARG A 78 -10.10 20.20 6.44
C ARG A 78 -10.46 20.61 5.03
N TRP A 79 -11.33 19.83 4.41
CA TRP A 79 -11.90 20.16 3.11
C TRP A 79 -12.96 21.24 3.27
N ARG A 80 -12.73 22.41 2.67
CA ARG A 80 -13.82 23.39 2.51
C ARG A 80 -14.61 22.99 1.28
N ARG A 81 -15.88 22.66 1.45
CA ARG A 81 -16.82 22.59 0.33
C ARG A 81 -16.88 24.01 -0.22
N HIS A 82 -16.40 24.24 -1.44
CA HIS A 82 -16.68 25.51 -2.11
C HIS A 82 -18.19 25.50 -2.34
N SER A 83 -18.96 26.16 -1.47
CA SER A 83 -20.33 26.51 -1.76
C SER A 83 -20.26 27.48 -2.94
N ALA A 84 -20.52 26.97 -4.14
CA ALA A 84 -20.92 27.79 -5.27
C ALA A 84 -22.28 28.39 -4.88
N GLY A 85 -22.23 29.54 -4.21
CA GLY A 85 -23.36 30.45 -4.19
C GLY A 85 -23.38 31.16 -5.53
N ILE A 86 -24.48 31.00 -6.27
CA ILE A 86 -25.26 32.03 -6.96
C ILE A 86 -26.68 31.45 -7.04
#